data_AF-A0A533W365-F1
#
_entry.id   AF-A0A533W365-F1
#
_cell.length_a   1.000
_cell.length_b   1.000
_cell.length_c   1.000
_cell.angle_alpha   90.00
_cell.angle_beta   90.00
_cell.angle_gamma   90.00
#
_symmetry.space_group_name_H-M   'P 1'
#
loop_
_entity.id
_entity.type
_entity.pdbx_description
1 polymer ?
#
loop_
_entity_poly.entity_id
_entity_poly.type
_entity_poly.pdbx_seq_one_letter_code
_entity_poly.pdbx_strand_id
1 'polypeptide(L)'
;MQAERKPTGEELRRIEEEANAVIREGAEVLEFEMEKEEAEKHFGDAIYDLFPVPNEVSLLRIVRIPDWNVNCCGEKHVENTSEIGEIRLEGIRFRNNKQLLEISFRLLNQ
;
A
#
# COMPACT_ATOMS: atom_id res chain seq x y z
N MET A 1 -2.52 -3.44 9.19
CA MET A 1 -3.01 -2.04 9.24
C MET A 1 -3.93 -1.84 10.44
N GLN A 2 -4.06 -0.61 10.94
CA GLN A 2 -5.06 -0.32 11.98
C GLN A 2 -6.47 -0.36 11.39
N ALA A 3 -7.45 -0.86 12.15
CA ALA A 3 -8.85 -0.88 11.77
C ALA A 3 -9.74 -0.88 13.02
N GLU A 4 -10.88 -0.17 12.96
CA GLU A 4 -11.81 -0.04 14.09
C GLU A 4 -12.63 -1.33 14.34
N ARG A 5 -12.82 -2.14 13.29
CA ARG A 5 -13.57 -3.39 13.36
C ARG A 5 -13.08 -4.40 12.33
N LYS A 6 -13.50 -5.66 12.51
CA LYS A 6 -13.36 -6.68 11.48
C LYS A 6 -14.17 -6.26 10.23
N PRO A 7 -13.57 -6.28 9.03
CA PRO A 7 -14.31 -6.08 7.80
C PRO A 7 -15.35 -7.18 7.57
N THR A 8 -16.45 -6.81 6.93
CA THR A 8 -17.46 -7.75 6.44
C THR A 8 -16.94 -8.54 5.23
N GLY A 9 -17.59 -9.66 4.90
CA GLY A 9 -17.25 -10.42 3.70
C GLY A 9 -17.34 -9.58 2.42
N GLU A 10 -18.29 -8.64 2.36
CA GLU A 10 -18.46 -7.74 1.22
C GLU A 10 -17.33 -6.71 1.12
N GLU A 11 -16.90 -6.12 2.24
CA GLU A 11 -15.75 -5.21 2.25
C GLU A 11 -14.46 -5.93 1.84
N LEU A 12 -14.28 -7.18 2.27
CA LEU A 12 -13.14 -8.01 1.85
C LEU A 12 -13.18 -8.32 0.36
N ARG A 13 -14.37 -8.65 -0.17
CA ARG A 13 -14.57 -8.86 -1.61
C ARG A 13 -14.22 -7.60 -2.40
N ARG A 14 -14.69 -6.44 -1.93
CA ARG A 14 -14.36 -5.14 -2.55
C ARG A 14 -12.86 -4.84 -2.50
N ILE A 15 -12.18 -5.08 -1.38
CA ILE A 15 -10.72 -4.91 -1.30
C ILE A 15 -10.00 -5.72 -2.38
N GLU A 16 -10.36 -6.99 -2.55
CA GLU A 16 -9.77 -7.85 -3.58
C GLU A 16 -10.11 -7.37 -5.00
N GLU A 17 -11.36 -6.96 -5.25
CA GLU A 17 -11.82 -6.47 -6.56
C GLU A 17 -11.12 -5.19 -6.98
N GLU A 18 -11.02 -4.24 -6.06
CA GLU A 18 -10.39 -2.92 -6.23
C GLU A 18 -8.87 -3.08 -6.45
N ALA A 19 -8.19 -3.92 -5.66
CA ALA A 19 -6.77 -4.22 -5.87
C ALA A 19 -6.51 -4.85 -7.25
N ASN A 20 -7.31 -5.84 -7.65
CA ASN A 20 -7.17 -6.47 -8.96
C ASN A 20 -7.61 -5.56 -10.12
N ALA A 21 -8.47 -4.57 -9.88
CA ALA A 21 -8.84 -3.59 -10.91
C ALA A 21 -7.63 -2.74 -11.32
N VAL A 22 -6.90 -2.21 -10.34
CA VAL A 22 -5.68 -1.41 -10.60
C VAL A 22 -4.56 -2.25 -11.20
N ILE A 23 -4.46 -3.53 -10.84
CA ILE A 23 -3.52 -4.46 -11.49
C ILE A 23 -3.87 -4.65 -12.97
N ARG A 24 -5.15 -4.89 -13.29
CA ARG A 24 -5.62 -5.06 -14.68
C ARG A 24 -5.47 -3.78 -15.52
N GLU A 25 -5.55 -2.61 -14.90
CA GLU A 25 -5.30 -1.33 -15.56
C GLU A 25 -3.85 -1.19 -16.02
N GLY A 26 -2.89 -1.85 -15.35
CA GLY A 26 -1.47 -1.69 -15.64
C GLY A 26 -0.99 -0.29 -15.29
N ALA A 27 -1.49 0.28 -14.19
CA ALA A 27 -1.10 1.58 -13.70
C ALA A 27 0.42 1.66 -13.48
N GLU A 28 1.00 2.82 -13.83
CA GLU A 28 2.42 3.10 -13.65
C GLU A 28 2.78 3.16 -12.15
N VAL A 29 3.92 2.57 -11.80
CA VAL A 29 4.52 2.67 -10.46
C VAL A 29 5.69 3.64 -10.53
N LEU A 30 5.47 4.87 -10.04
CA LEU A 30 6.46 5.93 -10.06
C LEU A 30 7.37 5.81 -8.83
N GLU A 31 8.68 5.73 -9.06
CA GLU A 31 9.71 5.81 -8.01
C GLU A 31 10.53 7.09 -8.18
N PHE A 32 10.67 7.89 -7.12
CA PHE A 32 11.52 9.09 -7.12
C PHE A 32 12.01 9.45 -5.72
N GLU A 33 13.09 10.23 -5.66
CA GLU A 33 13.60 10.80 -4.41
C GLU A 33 13.07 12.22 -4.23
N MET A 34 12.75 12.58 -2.99
CA MET A 34 12.24 13.90 -2.63
C MET A 34 12.72 14.29 -1.23
N GLU A 35 13.09 15.55 -1.04
CA GLU A 35 13.42 16.07 0.30
C GLU A 35 12.22 15.89 1.23
N LYS A 36 12.46 15.46 2.46
CA LYS A 36 11.41 15.12 3.44
C LYS A 36 10.41 16.25 3.63
N GLU A 37 10.91 17.47 3.78
CA GLU A 37 10.06 18.66 3.94
C GLU A 37 9.17 18.92 2.70
N GLU A 38 9.68 18.62 1.50
CA GLU A 38 8.90 18.74 0.26
C GLU A 38 7.86 17.62 0.14
N ALA A 39 8.25 16.38 0.44
CA ALA A 39 7.32 15.24 0.44
C ALA A 39 6.15 15.46 1.42
N GLU A 40 6.44 15.94 2.63
CA GLU A 40 5.43 16.29 3.63
C GLU A 40 4.53 17.46 3.16
N LYS A 41 5.07 18.46 2.44
CA LYS A 41 4.25 19.53 1.85
C LYS A 41 3.32 19.03 0.75
N HIS A 42 3.79 18.10 -0.08
CA HIS A 42 3.04 17.61 -1.25
C HIS A 42 2.03 16.52 -0.88
N PHE A 43 2.39 15.61 0.02
CA PHE A 43 1.63 14.38 0.29
C PHE A 43 1.15 14.27 1.74
N GLY A 44 1.62 15.14 2.64
CA GLY A 44 1.33 15.07 4.06
C GLY A 44 1.82 13.76 4.69
N ASP A 45 1.16 13.35 5.77
CA ASP A 45 1.52 12.12 6.50
C ASP A 45 1.13 10.83 5.77
N ALA A 46 0.44 10.91 4.63
CA ALA A 46 -0.02 9.75 3.88
C ALA A 46 1.13 8.88 3.34
N ILE A 47 2.33 9.45 3.24
CA ILE A 47 3.54 8.73 2.82
C ILE A 47 4.08 7.78 3.89
N TYR A 48 3.66 7.93 5.15
CA TYR A 48 4.20 7.17 6.27
C TYR A 48 3.31 6.00 6.67
N ASP A 49 3.97 4.87 7.00
CA ASP A 49 3.33 3.77 7.71
C ASP A 49 3.13 4.10 9.20
N LEU A 50 2.53 3.17 9.95
CA LEU A 50 2.36 3.29 11.40
C LEU A 50 3.68 3.56 12.15
N PHE A 51 4.80 3.09 11.59
CA PHE A 51 6.13 3.42 12.09
C PHE A 51 6.77 4.42 11.13
N PRO A 52 6.88 5.70 11.54
CA PRO A 52 7.43 6.73 10.67
C PRO A 52 8.93 6.53 10.45
N VAL A 53 9.42 7.14 9.37
CA VAL A 53 10.84 7.14 9.01
C VAL A 53 11.65 7.90 10.09
N PRO A 54 12.86 7.43 10.47
CA PRO A 54 13.70 8.13 11.43
C PRO A 54 13.92 9.61 11.08
N ASN A 55 14.06 10.46 12.11
CA ASN A 55 14.17 11.91 11.92
C ASN A 55 15.43 12.34 11.18
N GLU A 56 16.46 11.51 11.20
CA GLU A 56 17.75 11.74 10.56
C GLU A 56 17.70 11.59 9.04
N VAL A 57 16.64 10.96 8.50
CA VAL A 57 16.46 10.80 7.06
C VAL A 57 15.89 12.10 6.48
N SER A 58 16.70 12.81 5.69
CA SER A 58 16.29 14.03 5.01
C SER A 58 15.80 13.80 3.57
N LEU A 59 16.23 12.71 2.92
CA LEU A 59 15.83 12.35 1.57
C LEU A 59 14.99 11.08 1.58
N LEU A 60 13.76 11.15 1.11
CA LEU A 60 12.81 10.04 1.09
C LEU A 60 12.75 9.43 -0.32
N ARG A 61 12.69 8.09 -0.38
CA ARG A 61 12.30 7.37 -1.59
C ARG A 61 10.79 7.21 -1.59
N ILE A 62 10.13 7.89 -2.52
CA ILE A 62 8.68 7.91 -2.69
C ILE A 62 8.30 6.93 -3.80
N VAL A 63 7.31 6.10 -3.50
CA VAL A 63 6.64 5.23 -4.47
C VAL A 63 5.21 5.70 -4.60
N ARG A 64 4.76 5.92 -5.82
CA ARG A 64 3.42 6.45 -6.11
C ARG A 64 2.76 5.69 -7.23
N ILE A 65 1.57 5.19 -6.97
CA ILE A 65 0.59 4.77 -7.98
C ILE A 65 -0.40 5.92 -8.09
N PRO A 66 -0.41 6.69 -9.20
CA PRO A 66 -1.27 7.87 -9.35
C PRO A 66 -2.73 7.56 -9.02
N ASP A 67 -3.37 8.48 -8.31
CA ASP A 67 -4.78 8.40 -7.87
C ASP A 67 -5.14 7.17 -7.01
N TRP A 68 -4.15 6.38 -6.58
CA TRP A 68 -4.35 5.17 -5.79
C TRP A 68 -3.62 5.16 -4.46
N ASN A 69 -2.29 5.30 -4.49
CA ASN A 69 -1.47 5.19 -3.29
C ASN A 69 -0.15 5.97 -3.42
N VAL A 70 0.32 6.50 -2.30
CA VAL A 70 1.67 7.05 -2.15
C VAL A 70 2.25 6.52 -0.84
N ASN A 71 3.52 6.12 -0.84
CA ASN A 71 4.21 5.61 0.33
C ASN A 71 5.72 5.88 0.23
N CYS A 72 6.37 6.07 1.38
CA CYS A 72 7.81 6.11 1.50
C CYS A 72 8.36 4.69 1.63
N CYS A 73 8.91 4.13 0.55
CA CYS A 73 9.41 2.76 0.51
C CYS A 73 10.79 2.69 -0.14
N GLY A 74 11.74 2.00 0.52
CA GLY A 74 13.12 1.80 0.05
C GLY A 74 13.34 0.48 -0.70
N GLU A 75 12.33 -0.34 -0.86
CA GLU A 75 12.45 -1.65 -1.51
C GLU A 75 12.38 -1.54 -3.04
N LYS A 76 12.47 -2.68 -3.73
CA LYS A 76 12.31 -2.77 -5.19
C LYS A 76 10.84 -2.97 -5.55
N HIS A 77 10.40 -2.31 -6.61
CA HIS A 77 9.05 -2.46 -7.15
C HIS A 77 9.08 -2.90 -8.61
N VAL A 78 7.93 -3.32 -9.10
CA VAL A 78 7.65 -3.48 -10.53
C VAL A 78 7.48 -2.11 -11.18
N GLU A 79 7.63 -2.00 -12.50
CA GLU A 79 7.47 -0.72 -13.21
C GLU A 79 5.98 -0.38 -13.42
N ASN A 80 5.13 -1.40 -13.53
CA ASN A 80 3.69 -1.24 -13.62
C ASN A 80 2.94 -2.35 -12.88
N THR A 81 1.71 -2.06 -12.45
CA THR A 81 0.92 -2.97 -11.61
C THR A 81 0.54 -4.28 -12.31
N SER A 82 0.52 -4.33 -13.66
CA SER A 82 0.15 -5.55 -14.39
C SER A 82 1.17 -6.68 -14.24
N GLU A 83 2.43 -6.35 -13.91
CA GLU A 83 3.49 -7.33 -13.62
C GLU A 83 3.21 -8.18 -12.38
N ILE A 84 2.29 -7.74 -11.51
CA ILE A 84 1.86 -8.45 -10.29
C ILE A 84 0.98 -9.67 -10.64
N GLY A 85 0.24 -9.62 -11.76
CA GLY A 85 -0.66 -10.68 -12.19
C GLY A 85 -2.05 -10.62 -11.54
N GLU A 86 -2.32 -11.45 -10.55
CA GLU A 86 -3.62 -11.49 -9.86
C GLU A 86 -3.43 -11.80 -8.37
N ILE A 87 -4.11 -11.05 -7.51
CA ILE A 87 -4.08 -11.19 -6.05
C ILE A 87 -5.31 -11.97 -5.59
N ARG A 88 -5.09 -12.93 -4.68
CA ARG A 88 -6.16 -13.63 -3.95
C ARG A 88 -5.94 -13.51 -2.45
N LEU A 89 -6.94 -13.02 -1.72
CA LEU A 89 -6.96 -13.02 -0.26
C LEU A 89 -7.10 -14.45 0.28
N GLU A 90 -6.26 -14.80 1.24
CA GLU A 90 -6.21 -16.15 1.83
C GLU A 90 -6.63 -16.17 3.31
N GLY A 91 -6.36 -15.10 4.05
CA GLY A 91 -6.55 -15.09 5.50
C GLY A 91 -6.83 -13.71 6.03
N ILE A 92 -7.83 -13.60 6.91
CA ILE A 92 -8.19 -12.35 7.57
C ILE A 92 -8.23 -12.57 9.06
N ARG A 93 -7.39 -11.83 9.79
CA ARG A 93 -7.34 -11.85 11.24
C ARG A 93 -7.47 -10.44 11.79
N PHE A 94 -8.53 -10.21 12.56
CA PHE A 94 -8.71 -8.96 13.29
C PHE A 94 -8.41 -9.18 14.78
N ARG A 95 -7.48 -8.42 15.34
CA ARG A 95 -7.12 -8.45 16.76
C ARG A 95 -7.77 -7.28 17.48
N ASN A 96 -8.96 -7.52 18.06
CA ASN A 96 -9.76 -6.47 18.70
C ASN A 96 -8.99 -5.65 19.73
N ASN A 97 -8.23 -6.29 20.63
CA ASN A 97 -7.47 -5.58 21.68
C ASN A 97 -6.36 -4.68 21.14
N LYS A 98 -5.95 -4.86 19.88
CA LYS A 98 -4.90 -4.08 19.22
C LYS A 98 -5.43 -3.20 18.09
N GLN A 99 -6.72 -3.27 17.78
CA GLN A 99 -7.34 -2.63 16.62
C GLN A 99 -6.51 -2.87 15.34
N LEU A 100 -6.03 -4.11 15.18
CA LEU A 100 -5.09 -4.50 14.13
C LEU A 100 -5.74 -5.50 13.19
N LEU A 101 -5.77 -5.16 11.91
CA LEU A 101 -6.18 -6.02 10.81
C LEU A 101 -4.96 -6.58 10.09
N GLU A 102 -4.92 -7.90 10.01
CA GLU A 102 -3.98 -8.69 9.22
C GLU A 102 -4.74 -9.28 8.03
N ILE A 103 -4.23 -9.03 6.82
CA ILE A 103 -4.72 -9.57 5.57
C ILE A 103 -3.57 -10.33 4.93
N SER A 104 -3.73 -11.63 4.76
CA SER A 104 -2.83 -12.49 4.00
C SER A 104 -3.37 -12.66 2.59
N PHE A 105 -2.50 -12.61 1.60
CA PHE A 105 -2.83 -12.81 0.20
C PHE A 105 -1.71 -13.56 -0.51
N ARG A 106 -2.03 -14.11 -1.68
CA ARG A 106 -1.07 -14.72 -2.60
C ARG A 106 -1.19 -14.14 -4.00
N LEU A 107 -0.14 -14.28 -4.78
CA LEU A 107 -0.15 -14.05 -6.22
C LEU A 107 -0.51 -15.36 -6.93
N LEU A 108 -1.41 -15.31 -7.91
CA LEU A 108 -1.88 -16.52 -8.61
C LEU A 108 -1.05 -16.87 -9.85
N ASN A 109 -0.31 -15.91 -10.41
CA ASN A 109 0.34 -16.03 -11.73
C ASN A 109 1.85 -15.75 -11.70
N GLN A 110 2.49 -15.88 -10.54
CA GLN A 110 3.95 -15.81 -10.37
C GLN A 110 4.52 -17.14 -9.90
#